data_AF-A0A944II51-F1
#
_entry.id   AF-A0A944II51-F1
#
_cell.length_a   1.000
_cell.length_b   1.000
_cell.length_c   1.000
_cell.angle_alpha   90.00
_cell.angle_beta   90.00
_cell.angle_gamma   90.00
#
_symmetry.space_group_name_H-M   'P 1'
#
loop_
_entity.id
_entity.type
_entity.pdbx_description
1 polymer ?
#
loop_
_entity_poly.entity_id
_entity_poly.type
_entity_poly.pdbx_seq_one_letter_code
_entity_poly.pdbx_strand_id
1 'polypeptide(L)' 'MINGGTTIHTADGSTVTVRRRGIEYDLETRNARGETISTVVMSSDDFDALYDQMGYAAGWTA' A
#
# COMPACT_ATOMS: atom_id res chain seq x y z
N MET A 1 0.04 0.39 20.17
CA MET A 1 0.22 -0.63 19.12
C MET A 1 0.33 0.12 17.80
N ILE A 2 1.56 0.45 17.37
CA ILE A 2 1.77 1.08 16.05
C ILE A 2 1.81 -0.09 15.06
N ASN A 3 0.67 -0.35 14.43
CA ASN A 3 0.58 -1.30 13.34
C ASN A 3 1.32 -0.64 12.16
N GLY A 4 2.59 -1.01 11.96
CA GLY A 4 3.56 -0.33 11.09
C GLY A 4 3.26 -0.47 9.60
N GLY A 5 2.09 -0.01 9.18
CA GLY A 5 1.69 0.10 7.79
C GLY A 5 1.83 1.54 7.29
N THR A 6 2.09 1.67 5.99
CA THR A 6 2.11 2.98 5.31
C THR A 6 0.72 3.26 4.74
N THR A 7 0.21 4.46 4.98
CA THR A 7 -1.07 4.91 4.42
C THR A 7 -0.84 6.05 3.44
N ILE A 8 -1.40 5.90 2.25
CA ILE A 8 -1.48 6.94 1.23
C ILE A 8 -2.85 7.61 1.36
N HIS A 9 -2.85 8.94 1.49
CA HIS A 9 -4.05 9.76 1.49
C HIS A 9 -4.24 10.36 0.09
N THR A 10 -5.37 10.09 -0.54
CA THR A 10 -5.70 10.61 -1.87
C THR A 10 -6.54 11.88 -1.76
N ALA A 11 -6.53 12.70 -2.81
CA ALA A 11 -7.21 14.00 -2.81
C ALA A 11 -8.74 13.91 -2.73
N ASP A 12 -9.32 12.76 -3.10
CA ASP A 12 -10.76 12.47 -2.99
C ASP A 12 -11.18 12.01 -1.58
N GLY A 13 -10.23 11.96 -0.63
CA GLY A 13 -10.46 11.51 0.74
C GLY A 13 -10.40 10.00 0.93
N SER A 14 -10.18 9.23 -0.15
CA SER A 14 -9.92 7.80 -0.04
C SER A 14 -8.54 7.54 0.59
N THR A 15 -8.31 6.30 1.01
CA THR A 15 -7.02 5.88 1.57
C THR A 15 -6.62 4.52 1.04
N VAL A 16 -5.33 4.35 0.75
CA VAL A 16 -4.73 3.03 0.52
C VAL A 16 -3.78 2.74 1.68
N THR A 17 -4.02 1.65 2.40
CA THR A 17 -3.15 1.23 3.50
C THR A 17 -2.45 -0.07 3.16
N VAL A 18 -1.12 -0.05 3.19
CA VAL A 18 -0.28 -1.23 3.07
C VAL A 18 -0.04 -1.79 4.46
N ARG A 19 -0.37 -3.05 4.71
CA ARG A 19 -0.08 -3.74 5.97
C ARG A 19 0.61 -5.07 5.71
N ARG A 20 1.64 -5.37 6.49
CA ARG A 20 2.28 -6.69 6.44
C ARG A 20 1.39 -7.73 7.11
N ARG A 21 1.19 -8.86 6.43
CA ARG A 21 0.44 -10.02 6.88
C ARG A 21 1.33 -11.26 6.79
N GLY A 22 2.12 -11.51 7.83
CA GLY A 22 3.12 -12.59 7.80
C GLY A 22 4.20 -12.33 6.75
N ILE A 23 4.26 -13.17 5.71
CA ILE A 23 5.17 -13.01 4.56
C ILE A 23 4.54 -12.25 3.38
N GLU A 24 3.25 -11.96 3.46
CA GLU A 24 2.47 -11.26 2.43
C GLU A 24 2.17 -9.82 2.87
N TYR A 25 1.57 -9.06 1.96
CA TYR A 25 1.10 -7.70 2.18
C TYR A 25 -0.36 -7.54 1.77
N ASP A 26 -1.16 -6.94 2.64
CA ASP A 26 -2.51 -6.47 2.33
C ASP A 26 -2.45 -5.02 1.89
N LEU A 27 -3.00 -4.72 0.71
CA LEU A 27 -3.29 -3.37 0.24
C LEU A 27 -4.80 -3.15 0.36
N GLU A 28 -5.19 -2.46 1.43
CA GLU A 28 -6.58 -2.15 1.72
C GLU A 28 -6.91 -0.75 1.19
N THR A 29 -7.87 -0.68 0.28
CA THR A 29 -8.41 0.59 -0.20
C THR A 29 -9.73 0.87 0.50
N ARG A 30 -9.82 2.04 1.12
CA ARG A 30 -11.04 2.57 1.74
C ARG A 30 -11.49 3.84 1.04
N ASN A 31 -12.80 3.99 0.87
CA ASN A 31 -13.38 5.23 0.36
C ASN A 31 -13.36 6.34 1.43
N ALA A 32 -13.77 7.56 1.05
CA ALA A 32 -13.84 8.71 1.96
C ALA A 32 -14.79 8.53 3.18
N ARG A 33 -15.65 7.50 3.19
CA ARG A 33 -16.51 7.14 4.33
C ARG A 33 -15.84 6.15 5.28
N GLY A 34 -14.64 5.67 4.95
CA GLY A 34 -13.90 4.67 5.72
C GLY A 34 -14.31 3.23 5.44
N GLU A 35 -15.14 2.99 4.42
CA GLU A 35 -15.58 1.65 4.02
C GLU A 35 -14.51 1.00 3.14
N THR A 36 -14.15 -0.26 3.43
CA THR A 36 -13.26 -1.03 2.56
C THR A 36 -13.96 -1.37 1.26
N ILE A 37 -13.39 -0.91 0.14
CA ILE A 37 -13.92 -1.17 -1.20
C ILE A 37 -13.10 -2.22 -1.95
N SER A 38 -11.86 -2.46 -1.53
CA SER A 38 -11.00 -3.51 -2.08
C SER A 38 -9.90 -3.89 -1.11
N THR A 39 -9.50 -5.16 -1.15
CA THR A 39 -8.28 -5.67 -0.53
C THR A 39 -7.54 -6.51 -1.56
N VAL A 40 -6.29 -6.14 -1.84
CA VAL A 40 -5.37 -6.96 -2.65
C VAL A 40 -4.36 -7.60 -1.71
N VAL A 41 -4.13 -8.90 -1.86
CA VAL A 41 -3.07 -9.62 -1.16
C VAL A 41 -1.92 -9.84 -2.13
N MET A 42 -0.71 -9.48 -1.74
CA MET A 42 0.49 -9.66 -2.56
C MET A 42 1.54 -10.45 -1.79
N SER A 43 2.36 -11.20 -2.54
CA SER A 43 3.57 -11.82 -2.02
C SER A 43 4.61 -10.74 -1.64
N SER A 44 5.66 -11.14 -0.93
CA SER A 44 6.80 -10.25 -0.65
C SER A 44 7.48 -9.80 -1.94
N ASP A 45 7.73 -10.75 -2.84
CA ASP A 45 8.44 -10.52 -4.10
C ASP A 45 7.67 -9.54 -5.01
N ASP A 46 6.34 -9.69 -5.11
CA ASP A 46 5.51 -8.78 -5.90
C ASP A 46 5.45 -7.38 -5.30
N PHE A 47 5.42 -7.28 -3.96
CA PHE A 47 5.41 -6.00 -3.27
C PHE A 47 6.74 -5.25 -3.44
N ASP A 48 7.86 -5.95 -3.33
CA ASP A 48 9.19 -5.36 -3.51
C ASP A 48 9.38 -4.90 -4.97
N ALA A 49 8.93 -5.69 -5.96
CA ALA A 49 8.93 -5.29 -7.36
C ALA A 49 8.09 -4.03 -7.63
N LEU A 50 6.91 -3.92 -7.00
CA LEU A 50 6.08 -2.71 -7.08
C LEU A 50 6.79 -1.50 -6.45
N TYR A 51 7.41 -1.68 -5.29
CA TYR A 51 8.11 -0.62 -4.58
C TYR A 51 9.31 -0.10 -5.39
N ASP A 52 10.09 -1.00 -5.98
CA ASP A 52 11.21 -0.65 -6.87
C ASP A 52 10.73 0.09 -8.12
N GLN A 53 9.63 -0.35 -8.73
CA GLN A 53 9.03 0.35 -9.87
C GLN A 53 8.62 1.78 -9.51
N MET A 54 8.09 2.00 -8.30
CA MET A 54 7.74 3.33 -7.81
C MET A 54 8.98 4.20 -7.57
N GLY A 55 10.05 3.64 -7.01
CA GLY A 55 11.34 4.34 -6.83
C GLY A 55 11.96 4.77 -8.16
N TYR A 56 11.94 3.88 -9.15
CA TYR A 56 12.40 4.17 -10.51
C TYR A 56 11.55 5.25 -11.20
N ALA A 57 10.22 5.19 -11.04
CA ALA A 57 9.31 6.19 -11.60
C ALA A 57 9.44 7.58 -10.96
N ALA A 58 9.87 7.65 -9.69
CA ALA A 58 10.12 8.91 -8.98
C ALA A 58 11.47 9.57 -9.35
N GLY A 59 12.28 8.95 -10.23
CA GLY A 59 13.61 9.45 -10.57
C GLY A 59 14.63 9.35 -9.43
N TRP A 60 14.35 8.52 -8.42
CA TRP A 60 15.24 8.27 -7.30
C TRP A 60 16.21 7.15 -7.69
N THR A 61 17.34 7.52 -8.28
CA THR A 61 18.50 6.62 -8.41
C THR A 61 19.32 6.76 -7.13
N ALA A 62 19.37 5.70 -6.32
CA ALA A 62 20.29 5.62 -5.18
C ALA A 62 21.75 5.74 -5.63
#